data_AF-A0A8B3JHV1-F1
#
_entry.id   AF-A0A8B3JHV1-F1
#
_cell.length_a   1.000
_cell.length_b   1.000
_cell.length_c   1.000
_cell.angle_alpha   90.00
_cell.angle_beta   90.00
_cell.angle_gamma   90.00
#
_symmetry.space_group_name_H-M   'P 1'
#
loop_
_entity.id
_entity.type
_entity.pdbx_description
1 polymer ?
#
loop_
_entity_poly.entity_id
_entity_poly.type
_entity_poly.pdbx_seq_one_letter_code
_entity_poly.pdbx_strand_id
1 'polypeptide(L)'
;LWLMRQGIRVGHSRPYHPQTQGKLERFHRSLKAEVLQGKWFADSGELQRAFDHWRTVYNLERPHEALDMAVPGSRYQPSSRRYSGNTTPPEYDEGV
;
A
#
# COMPACT_ATOMS: atom_id res chain seq x y z
N LEU A 1 -5.42 -12.76 -11.89
CA LEU A 1 -4.77 -12.92 -13.21
C LEU A 1 -3.91 -11.71 -13.61
N TRP A 2 -4.34 -10.46 -13.45
CA TRP A 2 -3.59 -9.27 -13.89
C TRP A 2 -2.16 -9.16 -13.33
N LEU A 3 -1.97 -9.23 -12.00
CA LEU A 3 -0.64 -9.16 -11.36
C LEU A 3 0.33 -10.23 -11.89
N MET A 4 -0.14 -11.47 -12.05
CA MET A 4 0.69 -12.58 -12.55
C MET A 4 1.16 -12.36 -13.98
N ARG A 5 0.34 -11.75 -14.85
CA ARG A 5 0.75 -11.38 -16.22
C ARG A 5 1.80 -10.30 -16.26
N GLN A 6 1.80 -9.43 -15.28
CA GLN A 6 2.87 -8.47 -15.04
C GLN A 6 4.08 -9.13 -14.35
N GLY A 7 4.16 -10.47 -14.30
CA GLY A 7 5.20 -11.23 -13.61
C GLY A 7 5.34 -10.88 -12.13
N ILE A 8 4.23 -10.51 -11.47
CA ILE A 8 4.17 -10.27 -10.02
C ILE A 8 3.60 -11.55 -9.39
N ARG A 9 4.43 -12.22 -8.57
CA ARG A 9 3.97 -13.37 -7.79
C ARG A 9 3.03 -12.89 -6.69
N VAL A 10 1.83 -13.46 -6.64
CA VAL A 10 0.87 -13.20 -5.57
C VAL A 10 1.17 -14.15 -4.41
N GLY A 11 1.34 -13.59 -3.21
CA GLY A 11 1.49 -14.34 -1.98
C GLY A 11 0.33 -14.04 -1.04
N HIS A 12 -0.15 -15.06 -0.33
CA HIS A 12 -1.18 -14.93 0.69
C HIS A 12 -0.60 -15.25 2.07
N SER A 13 -1.02 -14.50 3.09
CA SER A 13 -0.70 -14.84 4.47
C SER A 13 -1.35 -16.17 4.86
N ARG A 14 -0.65 -16.98 5.65
CA ARG A 14 -1.26 -18.15 6.28
C ARG A 14 -2.21 -17.72 7.39
N PRO A 15 -3.29 -18.47 7.64
CA PRO A 15 -4.11 -18.30 8.84
C PRO A 15 -3.24 -18.31 10.10
N TYR A 16 -3.61 -17.49 11.09
CA TYR A 16 -2.94 -17.40 12.40
C TYR A 16 -1.45 -17.01 12.37
N HIS A 17 -1.02 -16.24 11.36
CA HIS A 17 0.38 -15.80 11.24
C HIS A 17 0.54 -14.26 11.31
N PRO A 18 0.29 -13.64 12.49
CA PRO A 18 0.22 -12.19 12.66
C PRO A 18 1.53 -11.45 12.34
N GLN A 19 2.70 -12.10 12.49
CA GLN A 19 3.99 -11.51 12.12
C GLN A 19 4.06 -11.02 10.67
N THR A 20 3.22 -11.53 9.76
CA THR A 20 3.24 -11.11 8.34
C THR A 20 2.51 -9.80 8.07
N GLN A 21 1.56 -9.42 8.93
CA GLN A 21 0.65 -8.29 8.68
C GLN A 21 0.91 -7.08 9.57
N GLY A 22 1.74 -7.21 10.62
CA GLY A 22 1.93 -6.16 11.63
C GLY A 22 2.35 -4.78 11.08
N LYS A 23 3.13 -4.72 9.99
CA LYS A 23 3.48 -3.44 9.33
C LYS A 23 2.25 -2.77 8.72
N LEU A 24 1.43 -3.54 8.00
CA LEU A 24 0.21 -3.05 7.36
C LEU A 24 -0.84 -2.68 8.41
N GLU A 25 -0.99 -3.49 9.46
CA GLU A 25 -1.88 -3.21 10.58
C GLU A 25 -1.49 -1.91 11.30
N ARG A 26 -0.20 -1.69 11.59
CA ARG A 26 0.29 -0.45 12.19
C ARG A 26 0.01 0.75 11.27
N PHE A 27 0.24 0.61 9.97
CA PHE A 27 -0.08 1.64 8.98
C PHE A 27 -1.58 2.00 9.00
N HIS A 28 -2.47 1.00 8.90
CA HIS A 28 -3.92 1.23 8.94
C HIS A 28 -4.39 1.86 10.25
N ARG A 29 -3.81 1.44 11.38
CA ARG A 29 -4.12 2.02 12.70
C ARG A 29 -3.77 3.51 12.75
N SER A 30 -2.56 3.89 12.31
CA SER A 30 -2.14 5.30 12.26
C SER A 30 -3.01 6.11 11.31
N LEU A 31 -3.26 5.61 10.09
CA LEU A 31 -4.13 6.31 9.13
C LEU A 31 -5.52 6.56 9.71
N LYS A 32 -6.12 5.53 10.31
CA LYS A 32 -7.44 5.64 10.91
C LYS A 32 -7.46 6.66 12.04
N ALA A 33 -6.52 6.58 12.98
CA ALA A 33 -6.49 7.46 14.14
C ALA A 33 -6.25 8.94 13.77
N GLU A 34 -5.42 9.19 12.76
CA GLU A 34 -4.91 10.54 12.49
C GLU A 34 -5.68 11.25 11.38
N VAL A 35 -6.24 10.50 10.43
CA VAL A 35 -6.96 11.06 9.27
C VAL A 35 -8.45 10.83 9.36
N LEU A 36 -8.91 9.65 9.76
CA LEU A 36 -10.32 9.29 9.59
C LEU A 36 -11.15 9.45 10.87
N GLN A 37 -10.58 9.16 12.04
CA GLN A 37 -11.30 9.09 13.29
C GLN A 37 -11.78 10.48 13.72
N GLY A 38 -13.09 10.61 13.91
CA GLY A 38 -13.72 11.86 14.36
C GLY A 38 -13.75 12.97 13.32
N LYS A 39 -13.41 12.68 12.05
CA LYS A 39 -13.46 13.66 10.95
C LYS A 39 -14.61 13.37 10.00
N TRP A 40 -15.21 14.44 9.50
CA TRP A 40 -16.20 14.42 8.43
C TRP A 40 -15.60 15.17 7.24
N PHE A 41 -15.81 14.62 6.04
CA PHE A 41 -15.35 15.22 4.79
C PHE A 41 -16.58 15.55 3.95
N ALA A 42 -16.60 16.75 3.37
CA ALA A 42 -17.71 17.21 2.54
C ALA A 42 -17.79 16.43 1.22
N ASP A 43 -16.63 16.10 0.65
CA ASP A 43 -16.52 15.37 -0.61
C ASP A 43 -15.24 14.52 -0.70
N SER A 44 -15.13 13.74 -1.78
CA SER A 44 -13.98 12.88 -2.05
C SER A 44 -12.70 13.67 -2.33
N GLY A 45 -12.80 14.92 -2.80
CA GLY A 45 -11.65 15.79 -3.03
C GLY A 45 -11.02 16.27 -1.74
N GLU A 46 -11.84 16.59 -0.73
CA GLU A 46 -11.36 16.92 0.62
C GLU A 46 -10.67 15.73 1.27
N LEU A 47 -11.28 14.54 1.18
CA LEU A 47 -10.66 13.30 1.66
C LEU A 47 -9.32 13.03 0.96
N GLN A 48 -9.26 13.21 -0.36
CA GLN A 48 -8.03 13.02 -1.13
C GLN A 48 -6.92 13.97 -0.70
N ARG A 49 -7.23 15.26 -0.49
CA ARG A 49 -6.25 16.24 0.03
C ARG A 49 -5.73 15.84 1.41
N ALA A 50 -6.61 15.35 2.28
CA ALA A 50 -6.22 14.86 3.60
C ALA A 50 -5.28 13.65 3.50
N PHE A 51 -5.55 12.70 2.60
CA PHE A 51 -4.67 11.57 2.33
C PHE A 51 -3.33 11.99 1.73
N ASP A 52 -3.30 12.92 0.77
CA ASP A 52 -2.06 13.39 0.14
C ASP A 52 -1.15 14.11 1.14
N HIS A 53 -1.74 14.96 1.99
CA HIS A 53 -1.03 15.61 3.07
C HIS A 53 -0.47 14.57 4.06
N TRP A 54 -1.32 13.67 4.56
CA TRP A 54 -0.89 12.65 5.52
C TRP A 54 0.17 11.69 4.94
N ARG A 55 0.06 11.32 3.65
CA ARG A 55 1.06 10.51 2.96
C ARG A 55 2.44 11.18 2.97
N THR A 56 2.48 12.50 2.78
CA THR A 56 3.73 13.28 2.83
C THR A 56 4.33 13.22 4.22
N VAL A 57 3.54 13.56 5.25
CA VAL A 57 3.97 13.52 6.65
C VAL A 57 4.44 12.11 7.04
N TYR A 58 3.65 11.08 6.77
CA TYR A 58 3.96 9.72 7.18
C TYR A 58 5.25 9.17 6.55
N ASN A 59 5.48 9.47 5.27
CA ASN A 59 6.61 8.91 4.52
C ASN A 59 7.88 9.77 4.57
N LEU A 60 7.76 11.09 4.72
CA LEU A 60 8.89 12.02 4.55
C LEU A 60 9.25 12.80 5.82
N GLU A 61 8.37 12.86 6.83
CA GLU A 61 8.58 13.68 8.03
C GLU A 61 8.54 12.85 9.32
N ARG A 62 7.65 11.85 9.40
CA ARG A 62 7.50 11.00 10.59
C ARG A 62 8.72 10.09 10.78
N PRO A 63 9.45 10.19 11.90
CA PRO A 63 10.47 9.21 12.23
C PRO A 63 9.83 7.89 12.70
N HIS A 64 10.42 6.76 12.31
CA HIS A 64 9.97 5.43 12.73
C HIS A 64 11.07 4.73 13.51
N GLU A 65 10.76 4.31 14.73
CA GLU A 65 11.71 3.61 15.61
C GLU A 65 12.30 2.35 14.97
N ALA A 66 11.49 1.58 14.24
CA ALA A 66 11.94 0.40 13.49
C ALA A 66 12.91 0.71 12.33
N LEU A 67 13.13 1.99 12.03
CA LEU A 67 14.05 2.50 11.01
C LEU A 67 15.14 3.39 11.63
N ASP A 68 15.46 3.21 12.92
CA ASP A 68 16.44 4.03 13.65
C ASP A 68 16.09 5.53 13.62
N MET A 69 14.79 5.82 13.78
CA MET A 69 14.23 7.17 13.67
C MET A 69 14.34 7.82 12.28
N ALA A 70 14.72 7.07 11.25
CA ALA A 70 14.61 7.53 9.86
C ALA A 70 13.15 7.51 9.37
N VAL A 71 12.92 8.17 8.23
CA VAL A 71 11.61 8.24 7.55
C VAL A 71 11.50 7.13 6.48
N PRO A 72 10.30 6.59 6.17
CA PRO A 72 10.14 5.52 5.19
C PRO A 72 10.69 5.88 3.81
N GLY A 73 10.56 7.14 3.39
CA GLY A 73 11.07 7.65 2.13
C GLY A 73 12.59 7.54 1.98
N SER A 74 13.35 7.55 3.08
CA SER A 74 14.81 7.36 3.06
C SER A 74 15.25 5.96 2.66
N ARG A 75 14.37 4.96 2.78
CA ARG A 75 14.63 3.55 2.42
C ARG A 75 13.99 3.14 1.10
N TYR A 76 13.08 3.96 0.57
CA TYR A 76 12.36 3.63 -0.65
C TYR A 76 13.23 3.86 -1.89
N GLN A 77 13.28 2.85 -2.76
CA GLN A 77 13.87 2.97 -4.09
C GLN A 77 12.82 2.57 -5.13
N PRO A 78 12.56 3.41 -6.15
CA PRO A 78 11.69 3.04 -7.25
C PRO A 78 12.22 1.78 -7.95
N SER A 79 11.31 0.87 -8.30
CA SER A 79 11.67 -0.32 -9.07
C SER A 79 12.21 0.07 -10.44
N SER A 80 13.31 -0.54 -10.86
CA SER A 80 13.83 -0.42 -12.23
C SER A 80 12.92 -1.09 -13.27
N ARG A 81 11.99 -1.93 -12.83
CA ARG A 81 11.03 -2.63 -13.68
C ARG A 81 10.01 -1.65 -14.24
N ARG A 82 10.01 -1.47 -15.56
CA ARG A 82 8.97 -0.70 -16.26
C ARG A 82 7.67 -1.50 -16.36
N TYR A 83 6.54 -0.83 -16.16
CA TYR A 83 5.22 -1.39 -16.46
C TYR A 83 5.04 -1.45 -17.99
N SER A 84 4.69 -2.61 -18.53
CA SER A 84 4.63 -2.83 -19.97
C SER A 84 3.24 -2.63 -20.59
N GLY A 85 2.18 -2.43 -19.79
CA GLY A 85 0.80 -2.16 -20.27
C GLY A 85 0.11 -3.32 -20.99
N ASN A 86 0.88 -4.17 -21.66
CA ASN A 86 0.42 -5.27 -22.48
C ASN A 86 0.18 -6.49 -21.58
N THR A 87 -1.07 -6.70 -21.17
CA THR A 87 -1.51 -8.01 -20.69
C THR A 87 -2.18 -8.76 -21.84
N THR A 88 -1.59 -9.85 -22.31
CA THR A 88 -2.33 -10.82 -23.14
C THR A 88 -3.60 -11.23 -22.37
N PRO A 89 -4.79 -11.22 -23.00
CA PRO A 89 -6.02 -11.73 -22.37
C PRO A 89 -5.82 -13.18 -21.87
N PRO A 90 -6.57 -13.61 -20.84
CA PRO A 90 -6.56 -15.02 -20.45
C PRO A 90 -7.13 -15.83 -21.59
N GLU A 91 -6.42 -16.86 -22.01
CA GLU A 91 -7.03 -17.97 -22.71
C GLU A 91 -7.73 -18.81 -21.63
N TYR A 92 -9.05 -18.88 -21.73
CA TYR A 92 -9.86 -19.78 -20.91
C TYR A 92 -10.07 -21.04 -21.74
N ASP A 93 -9.81 -22.20 -21.14
CA ASP A 93 -10.20 -23.47 -21.74
C ASP A 93 -11.74 -23.50 -21.85
N GLU A 94 -12.28 -23.90 -22.99
CA GLU A 94 -13.71 -24.15 -23.14
C GLU A 94 -14.04 -25.40 -22.34
N GLY A 95 -14.27 -25.22 -21.03
CA GLY A 95 -14.33 -26.30 -20.04
C GLY A 95 -15.01 -27.56 -20.56
N VAL A 96 -14.24 -28.66 -20.53
CA VAL A 96 -14.72 -30.03 -20.81
C VAL A 96 -15.47 -30.60 -19.61
#